data_AF-A0A961IA87-F1
#
_entry.id   AF-A0A961IA87-F1
#
_cell.length_a   1.000
_cell.length_b   1.000
_cell.length_c   1.000
_cell.angle_alpha   90.00
_cell.angle_beta   90.00
_cell.angle_gamma   90.00
#
_symmetry.space_group_name_H-M   'P 1'
#
loop_
_entity.id
_entity.type
_entity.pdbx_description
1 polymer ?
#
loop_
_entity_poly.entity_id
_entity_poly.type
_entity_poly.pdbx_seq_one_letter_code
_entity_poly.pdbx_strand_id
1 'polypeptide(L)' 'MQSLPGDIYNYMRPHRICICKAVSEDMIRAEIRAGARDFKTVQKKTRCSTGCGTCEGRVR' A
#
# COMPACT_ATOMS: atom_id res chain seq x y z
N MET A 1 0.71 -27.94 6.44
CA MET A 1 0.69 -26.52 6.04
C MET A 1 2.13 -26.09 5.83
N GLN A 2 2.70 -26.42 4.67
CA GLN A 2 4.14 -26.25 4.40
C GLN A 2 4.36 -24.93 3.68
N SER A 3 4.87 -23.95 4.41
CA SER A 3 5.51 -22.76 3.85
C SER A 3 6.75 -23.22 3.08
N LEU A 4 6.75 -23.11 1.76
CA LEU A 4 7.90 -23.46 0.93
C LEU A 4 9.04 -22.44 1.17
N PRO A 5 10.33 -22.85 1.08
CA PRO A 5 11.50 -22.01 1.41
C PRO A 5 11.62 -20.72 0.57
N GLY A 6 10.88 -20.58 -0.54
CA GLY A 6 10.81 -19.36 -1.34
C GLY A 6 9.97 -18.23 -0.75
N ASP A 7 9.12 -18.51 0.25
CA ASP A 7 8.20 -17.51 0.83
C ASP A 7 8.80 -16.68 1.96
N ILE A 8 9.98 -17.06 2.49
CA ILE A 8 10.64 -16.32 3.59
C ILE A 8 10.87 -14.85 3.17
N TYR A 9 11.21 -14.63 1.90
CA TYR A 9 11.38 -13.28 1.35
C TYR A 9 10.09 -12.45 1.34
N ASN A 10 8.92 -13.09 1.17
CA ASN A 10 7.63 -12.41 1.20
C ASN A 10 7.23 -12.01 2.63
N TYR A 11 7.61 -12.79 3.65
CA TYR A 11 7.41 -12.41 5.06
C TYR A 11 8.34 -11.26 5.51
N MET A 12 9.56 -11.18 4.95
CA MET A 12 10.50 -10.10 5.26
C MET A 12 10.19 -8.80 4.50
N ARG A 13 9.44 -8.86 3.40
CA ARG A 13 9.11 -7.67 2.61
C ARG A 13 7.78 -7.09 3.09
N PRO A 14 7.72 -5.80 3.49
CA PRO A 14 6.45 -5.17 3.80
C PRO A 14 5.52 -5.20 2.57
N HIS A 15 4.25 -5.56 2.78
CA HIS A 15 3.24 -5.61 1.74
C HIS A 15 2.98 -4.20 1.17
N ARG A 16 3.53 -3.93 -0.02
CA ARG A 16 3.43 -2.62 -0.70
C ARG A 16 2.30 -2.63 -1.73
N ILE A 17 1.34 -1.73 -1.55
CA ILE A 17 0.25 -1.52 -2.50
C ILE A 17 0.73 -0.66 -3.68
N CYS A 18 1.52 0.39 -3.41
CA CYS A 18 2.12 1.23 -4.46
C CYS A 18 3.63 1.05 -4.51
N ILE A 19 4.14 0.43 -5.58
CA ILE A 19 5.58 0.22 -5.77
C ILE A 19 6.28 1.55 -6.10
N CYS A 20 5.70 2.37 -6.98
CA CYS A 20 6.30 3.64 -7.44
C CYS A 20 6.62 4.61 -6.31
N LYS A 21 5.82 4.61 -5.24
CA LYS A 21 5.94 5.52 -4.10
C LYS A 21 6.20 4.79 -2.78
N ALA A 22 6.50 3.48 -2.84
CA ALA A 22 6.77 2.64 -1.68
C ALA A 22 5.67 2.68 -0.60
N VAL A 23 4.40 2.82 -0.99
CA VAL A 23 3.26 2.90 -0.05
C VAL A 23 2.83 1.49 0.35
N SER A 24 2.87 1.19 1.64
CA SER A 24 2.32 -0.03 2.22
C SER A 24 0.84 0.09 2.56
N GLU A 25 0.20 -1.06 2.76
CA GLU A 25 -1.17 -1.10 3.25
C GLU A 25 -1.31 -0.44 4.64
N ASP A 26 -0.33 -0.63 5.52
CA ASP A 26 -0.31 -0.02 6.85
C ASP A 26 -0.28 1.51 6.80
N MET A 27 0.43 2.09 5.83
CA MET A 27 0.44 3.54 5.63
C MET A 27 -0.94 4.06 5.23
N ILE A 28 -1.63 3.36 4.31
CA ILE A 28 -3.01 3.72 3.92
C ILE A 28 -3.95 3.62 5.12
N ARG A 29 -3.87 2.53 5.88
CA ARG A 29 -4.67 2.34 7.10
C ARG A 29 -4.37 3.40 8.16
N ALA A 30 -3.11 3.84 8.29
CA ALA A 30 -2.73 4.90 9.20
C ALA A 30 -3.38 6.24 8.81
N GLU A 31 -3.41 6.60 7.53
CA GLU A 31 -4.10 7.82 7.06
C GLU A 31 -5.62 7.76 7.28
N ILE A 32 -6.24 6.59 7.08
CA ILE A 32 -7.67 6.39 7.37
C ILE A 32 -7.95 6.57 8.87
N ARG A 33 -7.09 6.03 9.74
CA ARG A 33 -7.17 6.23 11.19
C ARG A 33 -6.93 7.69 11.59
N ALA A 34 -6.06 8.40 10.87
CA ALA A 34 -5.81 9.83 11.05
C ALA A 34 -6.95 10.73 10.54
N GLY A 35 -7.99 10.15 9.93
CA GLY A 35 -9.20 10.87 9.52
C GLY A 35 -9.36 11.07 8.02
N ALA A 36 -8.53 10.46 7.17
CA ALA A 36 -8.83 10.41 5.74
C ALA A 36 -10.15 9.66 5.50
N ARG A 37 -11.05 10.25 4.71
CA ARG A 37 -12.38 9.70 4.38
C ARG A 37 -12.63 9.51 2.89
N ASP A 38 -11.67 9.89 2.08
CA ASP A 38 -11.78 9.81 0.63
C ASP A 38 -10.42 9.48 0.01
N PHE A 39 -10.46 8.89 -1.18
CA PHE A 39 -9.27 8.50 -1.93
C PHE A 39 -8.35 9.68 -2.21
N LYS A 40 -8.90 10.87 -2.51
CA LYS A 40 -8.11 12.06 -2.85
C LYS A 40 -7.27 12.52 -1.65
N THR A 41 -7.80 12.41 -0.44
CA THR A 41 -7.09 12.71 0.81
C THR A 41 -5.98 11.69 1.05
N VAL A 42 -6.26 10.40 0.93
CA VAL A 42 -5.25 9.32 1.06
C VAL A 42 -4.15 9.48 0.00
N GLN A 43 -4.51 9.76 -1.25
CA GLN A 43 -3.58 10.01 -2.35
C GLN A 43 -2.73 11.25 -2.08
N LYS A 44 -3.31 12.35 -1.58
CA LYS A 44 -2.54 13.56 -1.26
C LYS A 44 -1.50 13.31 -0.17
N LYS A 45 -1.85 12.49 0.84
CA LYS A 45 -0.98 12.18 1.98
C LYS A 45 0.11 11.17 1.66
N THR A 46 -0.24 10.09 0.98
CA THR A 46 0.68 8.98 0.68
C THR A 46 1.37 9.11 -0.69
N ARG A 47 0.86 9.99 -1.56
CA ARG A 47 1.22 10.10 -2.99
C ARG A 47 0.94 8.83 -3.81
N CYS A 48 0.15 7.90 -3.31
CA CYS A 48 -0.20 6.69 -4.06
C CYS A 48 -0.88 7.03 -5.40
N SER A 49 -0.67 6.19 -6.42
CA SER A 49 -1.25 6.35 -7.76
C SER A 49 -0.79 7.58 -8.56
N THR A 50 0.10 8.44 -8.05
CA THR A 50 0.66 9.59 -8.81
C THR A 50 1.89 9.22 -9.66
N GLY A 51 2.13 7.93 -9.89
CA GLY A 51 3.24 7.39 -10.67
C GLY A 51 2.74 6.70 -11.93
N CYS A 52 2.55 5.38 -11.86
CA CYS A 52 1.99 4.60 -12.97
C CYS A 52 0.46 4.37 -12.88
N GLY A 53 -0.19 4.73 -11.78
CA GLY A 53 -1.65 4.58 -11.59
C GLY A 53 -2.16 3.15 -11.35
N THR A 54 -1.38 2.10 -11.64
CA THR A 54 -1.84 0.69 -11.56
C THR A 54 -2.30 0.21 -10.17
N CYS A 55 -1.92 0.91 -9.10
CA CYS A 55 -2.39 0.59 -7.75
C CYS A 55 -3.76 1.22 -7.40
N GLU A 56 -4.31 2.12 -8.22
CA GLU A 56 -5.51 2.89 -7.86
C GLU A 56 -6.70 2.01 -7.49
N GLY A 57 -7.00 0.97 -8.28
CA GLY A 57 -8.10 0.05 -7.99
C GLY A 57 -7.94 -0.75 -6.68
N ARG A 58 -6.73 -0.82 -6.12
CA ARG A 58 -6.46 -1.47 -4.82
C ARG A 58 -6.50 -0.50 -3.64
N VAL A 59 -6.43 0.81 -3.89
CA VAL A 59 -6.35 1.85 -2.85
C VAL A 59 -7.70 2.56 -2.63
N ARG A 60 -8.54 2.61 -3.66
CA ARG A 60 -9.89 3.19 -3.60
C ARG A 60 -10.82 2.34 -2.74
#